data_AF-D4MP55-F1
#
_entry.id   AF-D4MP55-F1
#
_cell.length_a   1.000
_cell.length_b   1.000
_cell.length_c   1.000
_cell.angle_alpha   90.00
_cell.angle_beta   90.00
_cell.angle_gamma   90.00
#
_symmetry.space_group_name_H-M   'P 1'
#
loop_
_entity.id
_entity.type
_entity.pdbx_description
1 polymer ?
#
loop_
_entity_poly.entity_id
_entity_poly.type
_entity_poly.pdbx_seq_one_letter_code
_entity_poly.pdbx_strand_id
1 'polypeptide(L)'
;MESSGILTAFAQPSLALRGRGTLIGIVDTGIDYRNPIFLGSDRSTRILGLWDQTEEGPGIMMGNILEDIPYGREYTREEINQALEAEDPFSVVPSRDESGHGTLLAGIAAGNETDSASFTGAAPEAFLAVVKLKQAKQYLRDYYLIPSSSEAYQENDIMMGIKYLLLVARRHRLPLTILISLGTNMGSHEGTSPLARYLDTVSAFPGVVTVIAAGNETGYSHHYFGTVEADEEFEDVELRIASGEEGFTMEMWTQEPELFSVGFLSPTGELIGRIPNNSPMEQRITFLLEDTVIYLNYQVAEFETGSQLIVMRFVRPTPGIWRLRVYNSLYLKGAYHLWLPAHGFLSEDTFFLRPHPDTVITEPGNASLPITVGAYNHRSGGIYIHSSRGYTRLGRVKPDLAAPGVDVEIPSSSGLSPIRITGTSAAAAHAAGAAANLLSWAFRDGSFPI
;
A
#
# COMPACT_ATOMS: atom_id res chain seq x y z
N MET A 1 -21.21 -4.12 -4.84
CA MET A 1 -22.19 -3.39 -4.02
C MET A 1 -23.28 -4.28 -3.41
N GLU A 2 -23.97 -5.13 -4.17
CA GLU A 2 -25.03 -5.99 -3.62
C GLU A 2 -24.49 -7.03 -2.61
N SER A 3 -23.44 -7.76 -2.99
CA SER A 3 -22.80 -8.78 -2.14
C SER A 3 -22.20 -8.24 -0.84
N SER A 4 -21.81 -6.95 -0.82
CA SER A 4 -21.32 -6.26 0.38
C SER A 4 -22.44 -5.66 1.23
N GLY A 5 -23.71 -5.86 0.86
CA GLY A 5 -24.88 -5.35 1.59
C GLY A 5 -25.12 -3.84 1.47
N ILE A 6 -24.31 -3.12 0.69
CA ILE A 6 -24.36 -1.65 0.57
C ILE A 6 -25.71 -1.20 0.00
N LEU A 7 -26.19 -1.86 -1.07
CA LEU A 7 -27.49 -1.52 -1.65
C LEU A 7 -28.66 -1.80 -0.70
N THR A 8 -28.52 -2.84 0.15
CA THR A 8 -29.53 -3.15 1.18
C THR A 8 -29.58 -2.03 2.22
N ALA A 9 -28.42 -1.47 2.60
CA ALA A 9 -28.35 -0.32 3.49
C ALA A 9 -28.97 0.95 2.86
N PHE A 10 -28.76 1.18 1.56
CA PHE A 10 -29.38 2.30 0.83
C PHE A 10 -30.91 2.20 0.81
N ALA A 11 -31.45 0.97 0.77
CA ALA A 11 -32.89 0.72 0.74
C ALA A 11 -33.59 1.00 2.09
N GLN A 12 -32.86 1.40 3.15
CA GLN A 12 -33.42 1.83 4.43
C GLN A 12 -33.36 3.36 4.56
N PRO A 13 -34.44 4.10 4.20
CA PRO A 13 -34.42 5.57 4.16
C PRO A 13 -34.12 6.23 5.51
N SER A 14 -34.46 5.55 6.62
CA SER A 14 -34.15 6.02 7.97
C SER A 14 -32.65 6.17 8.21
N LEU A 15 -31.83 5.31 7.60
CA LEU A 15 -30.38 5.33 7.80
C LEU A 15 -29.67 6.39 6.92
N ALA A 16 -30.24 6.71 5.75
CA ALA A 16 -29.69 7.67 4.77
C ALA A 16 -28.18 7.44 4.47
N LEU A 17 -27.79 6.17 4.36
CA LEU A 17 -26.40 5.72 4.23
C LEU A 17 -25.90 5.86 2.79
N ARG A 18 -25.76 7.08 2.27
CA ARG A 18 -25.19 7.33 0.93
C ARG A 18 -23.89 8.13 0.96
N GLY A 19 -23.33 8.39 2.15
CA GLY A 19 -22.07 9.10 2.34
C GLY A 19 -22.21 10.62 2.42
N ARG A 20 -23.44 11.14 2.44
CA ARG A 20 -23.70 12.59 2.50
C ARG A 20 -23.03 13.22 3.71
N GLY A 21 -22.35 14.35 3.49
CA GLY A 21 -21.67 15.09 4.57
C GLY A 21 -20.39 14.41 5.05
N THR A 22 -19.77 13.57 4.23
CA THR A 22 -18.46 12.95 4.52
C THR A 22 -17.49 13.19 3.37
N LEU A 23 -16.20 13.00 3.67
CA LEU A 23 -15.10 13.08 2.72
C LEU A 23 -14.40 11.72 2.61
N ILE A 24 -14.18 11.25 1.39
CA ILE A 24 -13.27 10.13 1.13
C ILE A 24 -12.00 10.71 0.52
N GLY A 25 -10.90 10.57 1.26
CA GLY A 25 -9.56 10.93 0.85
C GLY A 25 -8.82 9.74 0.26
N ILE A 26 -8.18 9.91 -0.90
CA ILE A 26 -7.50 8.84 -1.62
C ILE A 26 -6.05 9.25 -1.86
N VAL A 27 -5.10 8.39 -1.48
CA VAL A 27 -3.67 8.58 -1.74
C VAL A 27 -3.21 7.51 -2.73
N ASP A 28 -3.06 7.89 -4.00
CA ASP A 28 -2.85 6.93 -5.10
C ASP A 28 -2.24 7.61 -6.36
N THR A 29 -2.56 7.14 -7.56
CA THR A 29 -2.04 7.61 -8.86
C THR A 29 -2.69 8.90 -9.38
N GLY A 30 -3.74 9.38 -8.71
CA GLY A 30 -4.51 10.56 -9.11
C GLY A 30 -5.97 10.24 -9.41
N ILE A 31 -6.62 11.11 -10.17
CA ILE A 31 -8.02 10.93 -10.60
C ILE A 31 -8.29 11.64 -11.94
N ASP A 32 -9.04 11.00 -12.84
CA ASP A 32 -9.65 11.68 -13.98
C ASP A 32 -10.86 12.49 -13.51
N TYR A 33 -10.62 13.74 -13.09
CA TYR A 33 -11.64 14.64 -12.54
C TYR A 33 -12.77 14.98 -13.53
N ARG A 34 -12.60 14.67 -14.81
CA ARG A 34 -13.60 14.89 -15.88
C ARG A 34 -14.60 13.75 -15.98
N ASN A 35 -14.34 12.62 -15.31
CA ASN A 35 -15.21 11.46 -15.38
C ASN A 35 -16.61 11.80 -14.82
N PRO A 36 -17.70 11.59 -15.58
CA PRO A 36 -19.06 11.95 -15.16
C PRO A 36 -19.49 11.37 -13.82
N ILE A 37 -18.96 10.21 -13.41
CA ILE A 37 -19.31 9.60 -12.13
C ILE A 37 -18.85 10.43 -10.92
N PHE A 38 -17.97 11.43 -11.10
CA PHE A 38 -17.52 12.33 -10.04
C PHE A 38 -18.21 13.71 -10.04
N LEU A 39 -19.16 13.92 -10.97
CA LEU A 39 -19.86 15.20 -11.13
C LEU A 39 -21.27 15.15 -10.54
N GLY A 40 -21.68 16.21 -9.85
CA GLY A 40 -23.05 16.40 -9.38
C GLY A 40 -24.05 16.55 -10.52
N SER A 41 -25.34 16.59 -10.19
CA SER A 41 -26.43 16.76 -11.16
C SER A 41 -26.37 18.09 -11.93
N ASP A 42 -25.74 19.10 -11.33
CA ASP A 42 -25.46 20.42 -11.92
C ASP A 42 -24.15 20.44 -12.73
N ARG A 43 -23.51 19.27 -12.91
CA ARG A 43 -22.18 19.07 -13.51
C ARG A 43 -21.01 19.66 -12.71
N SER A 44 -21.24 20.18 -11.50
CA SER A 44 -20.15 20.60 -10.62
C SER A 44 -19.38 19.40 -10.08
N THR A 45 -18.08 19.55 -9.85
CA THR A 45 -17.26 18.48 -9.28
C THR A 45 -17.60 18.22 -7.81
N ARG A 46 -17.51 16.95 -7.39
CA ARG A 46 -17.52 16.52 -5.97
C ARG A 46 -16.12 16.41 -5.37
N ILE A 47 -15.09 16.68 -6.16
CA ILE A 47 -13.70 16.70 -5.69
C ILE A 47 -13.44 18.05 -5.02
N LEU A 48 -13.27 18.05 -3.70
CA LEU A 48 -13.00 19.25 -2.91
C LEU A 48 -11.54 19.71 -3.03
N GLY A 49 -10.64 18.77 -3.29
CA GLY A 49 -9.22 19.06 -3.47
C GLY A 49 -8.50 17.93 -4.21
N LEU A 50 -7.65 18.31 -5.16
CA LEU A 50 -6.73 17.43 -5.86
C LEU A 50 -5.31 17.97 -5.67
N TRP A 51 -4.46 17.22 -4.96
CA TRP A 51 -3.06 17.57 -4.81
C TRP A 51 -2.19 16.70 -5.72
N ASP A 52 -1.52 17.34 -6.68
CA ASP A 52 -0.56 16.69 -7.57
C ASP A 52 0.87 16.93 -7.07
N GLN A 53 1.50 15.87 -6.56
CA GLN A 53 2.88 15.94 -6.07
C GLN A 53 3.92 15.99 -7.19
N THR A 54 3.55 15.66 -8.43
CA THR A 54 4.46 15.63 -9.57
C THR A 54 4.70 17.01 -10.17
N GLU A 55 3.80 17.96 -9.90
CA GLU A 55 3.92 19.31 -10.40
C GLU A 55 4.88 20.18 -9.59
N GLU A 56 5.59 21.07 -10.30
CA GLU A 56 6.37 22.11 -9.65
C GLU A 56 5.43 23.19 -9.09
N GLY A 57 5.56 23.48 -7.81
CA GLY A 57 4.77 24.50 -7.13
C GLY A 57 5.24 24.71 -5.70
N PRO A 58 4.85 25.82 -5.06
CA PRO A 58 5.15 26.08 -3.65
C PRO A 58 4.38 25.13 -2.72
N GLY A 59 3.50 24.29 -3.25
CA GLY A 59 2.51 23.53 -2.51
C GLY A 59 1.52 24.43 -1.79
N ILE A 60 1.24 24.12 -0.54
CA ILE A 60 0.26 24.81 0.30
C ILE A 60 1.04 25.54 1.39
N MET A 61 1.15 26.86 1.29
CA MET A 61 1.91 27.67 2.25
C MET A 61 0.97 28.62 2.99
N MET A 62 0.64 28.29 4.23
CA MET A 62 -0.21 29.07 5.15
C MET A 62 0.63 29.85 6.17
N GLY A 63 1.96 29.71 6.12
CA GLY A 63 2.89 30.39 7.02
C GLY A 63 3.00 29.72 8.39
N ASN A 64 2.59 28.46 8.49
CA ASN A 64 2.73 27.66 9.70
C ASN A 64 3.08 26.20 9.34
N ILE A 65 4.10 25.65 10.01
CA ILE A 65 4.65 24.32 9.68
C ILE A 65 3.62 23.18 9.77
N LEU A 66 2.59 23.36 10.61
CA LEU A 66 1.54 22.36 10.80
C LEU A 66 0.59 22.26 9.60
N GLU A 67 0.42 23.33 8.84
CA GLU A 67 -0.45 23.39 7.66
C GLU A 67 0.35 23.48 6.35
N ASP A 68 1.64 23.84 6.42
CA ASP A 68 2.48 23.98 5.24
C ASP A 68 2.82 22.62 4.60
N ILE A 69 2.68 22.54 3.27
CA ILE A 69 3.09 21.44 2.41
C ILE A 69 3.98 22.05 1.32
N PRO A 70 5.31 21.87 1.35
CA PRO A 70 6.23 22.74 0.63
C PRO A 70 6.54 22.30 -0.81
N TYR A 71 5.64 21.56 -1.47
CA TYR A 71 5.81 21.10 -2.86
C TYR A 71 4.49 20.64 -3.49
N GLY A 72 4.53 20.36 -4.79
CA GLY A 72 3.36 19.97 -5.56
C GLY A 72 2.44 21.15 -5.83
N ARG A 73 1.27 20.85 -6.38
CA ARG A 73 0.23 21.85 -6.64
C ARG A 73 -1.14 21.33 -6.20
N GLU A 74 -1.84 22.13 -5.39
CA GLU A 74 -3.24 21.90 -5.04
C GLU A 74 -4.14 22.54 -6.09
N TYR A 75 -5.18 21.80 -6.47
CA TYR A 75 -6.30 22.25 -7.26
C TYR A 75 -7.57 22.18 -6.43
N THR A 76 -8.18 23.34 -6.24
CA THR A 76 -9.42 23.51 -5.47
C THR A 76 -10.64 23.09 -6.29
N ARG A 77 -11.77 22.89 -5.60
CA ARG A 77 -13.06 22.63 -6.25
C ARG A 77 -13.39 23.68 -7.31
N GLU A 78 -13.10 24.95 -7.02
CA GLU A 78 -13.35 26.09 -7.89
C GLU A 78 -12.52 26.02 -9.18
N GLU A 79 -11.22 25.71 -9.06
CA GLU A 79 -10.32 25.54 -10.21
C GLU A 79 -10.71 24.32 -11.06
N ILE A 80 -11.11 23.21 -10.42
CA ILE A 80 -11.59 22.02 -11.13
C ILE A 80 -12.88 22.34 -11.90
N ASN A 81 -13.82 23.08 -11.30
CA ASN A 81 -15.02 23.51 -12.02
C ASN A 81 -14.70 24.44 -13.19
N GLN A 82 -13.76 25.39 -13.03
CA GLN A 82 -13.27 26.22 -14.14
C GLN A 82 -12.66 25.35 -15.25
N ALA A 83 -11.89 24.34 -14.90
CA ALA A 83 -11.33 23.40 -15.87
C ALA A 83 -12.43 22.64 -16.62
N LEU A 84 -13.49 22.19 -15.94
CA LEU A 84 -14.61 21.46 -16.55
C LEU A 84 -15.43 22.33 -17.52
N GLU A 85 -15.41 23.65 -17.38
CA GLU A 85 -16.05 24.60 -18.29
C GLU A 85 -15.14 25.04 -19.45
N ALA A 86 -13.82 24.86 -19.33
CA ALA A 86 -12.85 25.23 -20.34
C ALA A 86 -12.90 24.30 -21.56
N GLU A 87 -12.54 24.84 -22.73
CA GLU A 87 -12.43 24.04 -23.97
C GLU A 87 -11.33 22.97 -23.86
N ASP A 88 -10.23 23.30 -23.19
CA ASP A 88 -9.19 22.35 -22.78
C ASP A 88 -9.05 22.36 -21.25
N PRO A 89 -9.69 21.42 -20.53
CA PRO A 89 -9.59 21.32 -19.07
C PRO A 89 -8.16 21.24 -18.55
N PHE A 90 -7.26 20.59 -19.31
CA PHE A 90 -5.88 20.38 -18.88
C PHE A 90 -5.00 21.63 -18.99
N SER A 91 -5.47 22.67 -19.68
CA SER A 91 -4.82 23.98 -19.64
C SER A 91 -4.99 24.69 -18.29
N VAL A 92 -6.04 24.34 -17.53
CA VAL A 92 -6.34 24.91 -16.21
C VAL A 92 -5.86 23.96 -15.10
N VAL A 93 -6.24 22.69 -15.17
CA VAL A 93 -5.82 21.64 -14.24
C VAL A 93 -5.10 20.54 -15.04
N PRO A 94 -3.76 20.65 -15.24
CA PRO A 94 -2.97 19.71 -16.03
C PRO A 94 -2.81 18.31 -15.42
N SER A 95 -3.20 18.11 -14.15
CA SER A 95 -3.14 16.80 -13.49
C SER A 95 -3.96 15.73 -14.22
N ARG A 96 -3.36 14.54 -14.36
CA ARG A 96 -3.91 13.37 -15.05
C ARG A 96 -3.66 12.13 -14.22
N ASP A 97 -4.51 11.11 -14.36
CA ASP A 97 -4.26 9.78 -13.83
C ASP A 97 -3.84 8.87 -14.97
N GLU A 98 -2.53 8.71 -15.19
CA GLU A 98 -1.99 7.94 -16.30
C GLU A 98 -2.07 6.43 -16.07
N SER A 99 -2.01 5.99 -14.81
CA SER A 99 -2.15 4.60 -14.41
C SER A 99 -3.64 4.18 -14.39
N GLY A 100 -4.52 5.10 -14.00
CA GLY A 100 -5.97 4.88 -13.90
C GLY A 100 -6.39 4.19 -12.59
N HIS A 101 -5.45 3.70 -11.80
CA HIS A 101 -5.72 2.96 -10.57
C HIS A 101 -6.53 3.82 -9.58
N GLY A 102 -6.07 5.03 -9.26
CA GLY A 102 -6.76 5.96 -8.35
C GLY A 102 -8.17 6.33 -8.83
N THR A 103 -8.36 6.55 -10.14
CA THR A 103 -9.70 6.79 -10.74
C THR A 103 -10.65 5.61 -10.51
N LEU A 104 -10.19 4.38 -10.72
CA LEU A 104 -11.01 3.18 -10.52
C LEU A 104 -11.41 3.02 -9.05
N LEU A 105 -10.48 3.25 -8.13
CA LEU A 105 -10.75 3.17 -6.69
C LEU A 105 -11.72 4.26 -6.22
N ALA A 106 -11.56 5.50 -6.70
CA ALA A 106 -12.49 6.58 -6.44
C ALA A 106 -13.90 6.24 -6.95
N GLY A 107 -13.98 5.61 -8.12
CA GLY A 107 -15.23 5.11 -8.70
C GLY A 107 -15.91 4.08 -7.79
N ILE A 108 -15.18 3.04 -7.36
CA ILE A 108 -15.72 2.03 -6.43
C ILE A 108 -16.16 2.66 -5.11
N ALA A 109 -15.34 3.55 -4.54
CA ALA A 109 -15.62 4.12 -3.23
C ALA A 109 -16.80 5.10 -3.26
N ALA A 110 -16.90 5.97 -4.28
CA ALA A 110 -17.80 7.10 -4.25
C ALA A 110 -18.42 7.50 -5.60
N GLY A 111 -18.27 6.70 -6.66
CA GLY A 111 -18.85 7.00 -7.98
C GLY A 111 -20.37 7.18 -7.94
N ASN A 112 -20.90 8.11 -8.73
CA ASN A 112 -22.34 8.38 -8.79
C ASN A 112 -23.14 7.23 -9.41
N GLU A 113 -24.43 7.22 -9.07
CA GLU A 113 -25.41 6.37 -9.74
C GLU A 113 -25.49 6.74 -11.22
N THR A 114 -25.42 5.73 -12.10
CA THR A 114 -25.57 5.92 -13.56
C THR A 114 -26.57 4.93 -14.13
N ASP A 115 -27.59 5.46 -14.79
CA ASP A 115 -28.69 4.66 -15.36
C ASP A 115 -28.22 3.76 -16.51
N SER A 116 -27.22 4.20 -17.28
CA SER A 116 -26.71 3.48 -18.45
C SER A 116 -25.93 2.21 -18.12
N ALA A 117 -25.40 2.10 -16.89
CA ALA A 117 -24.53 1.00 -16.48
C ALA A 117 -25.01 0.26 -15.22
N SER A 118 -26.16 0.63 -14.62
CA SER A 118 -26.62 0.12 -13.31
C SER A 118 -25.49 0.14 -12.26
N PHE A 119 -24.69 1.20 -12.29
CA PHE A 119 -23.50 1.35 -11.46
C PHE A 119 -23.76 2.36 -10.35
N THR A 120 -23.19 2.09 -9.18
CA THR A 120 -23.05 3.04 -8.07
C THR A 120 -21.79 2.70 -7.28
N GLY A 121 -21.13 3.73 -6.75
CA GLY A 121 -20.09 3.59 -5.76
C GLY A 121 -20.66 3.19 -4.40
N ALA A 122 -19.76 2.89 -3.46
CA ALA A 122 -20.14 2.49 -2.12
C ALA A 122 -20.75 3.65 -1.31
N ALA A 123 -20.33 4.90 -1.56
CA ALA A 123 -20.83 6.12 -0.93
C ALA A 123 -21.01 7.25 -1.99
N PRO A 124 -22.04 7.18 -2.84
CA PRO A 124 -22.18 8.05 -4.01
C PRO A 124 -22.39 9.54 -3.68
N GLU A 125 -22.83 9.89 -2.47
CA GLU A 125 -23.03 11.28 -2.03
C GLU A 125 -21.85 11.83 -1.20
N ALA A 126 -20.76 11.06 -1.04
CA ALA A 126 -19.55 11.55 -0.40
C ALA A 126 -18.80 12.55 -1.30
N PHE A 127 -18.11 13.48 -0.66
CA PHE A 127 -17.10 14.29 -1.32
C PHE A 127 -15.80 13.50 -1.50
N LEU A 128 -14.97 13.93 -2.46
CA LEU A 128 -13.65 13.34 -2.71
C LEU A 128 -12.53 14.34 -2.44
N ALA A 129 -11.41 13.86 -1.93
CA ALA A 129 -10.14 14.55 -2.00
C ALA A 129 -9.06 13.56 -2.45
N VAL A 130 -8.21 13.94 -3.38
CA VAL A 130 -7.28 13.00 -4.02
C VAL A 130 -5.87 13.54 -3.99
N VAL A 131 -4.92 12.67 -3.68
CA VAL A 131 -3.48 12.93 -3.78
C VAL A 131 -2.93 12.05 -4.88
N LYS A 132 -2.41 12.68 -5.95
CA LYS A 132 -1.56 12.03 -6.93
C LYS A 132 -0.13 12.02 -6.41
N LEU A 133 0.37 10.83 -6.08
CA LEU A 133 1.73 10.66 -5.60
C LEU A 133 2.75 10.83 -6.72
N LYS A 134 3.91 11.38 -6.37
CA LYS A 134 5.08 11.36 -7.24
C LYS A 134 5.89 10.08 -7.03
N GLN A 135 6.54 9.62 -8.09
CA GLN A 135 7.43 8.48 -8.03
C GLN A 135 8.58 8.72 -7.03
N ALA A 136 9.01 7.64 -6.36
CA ALA A 136 10.15 7.64 -5.46
C ALA A 136 11.39 8.19 -6.17
N LYS A 137 12.21 8.95 -5.44
CA LYS A 137 13.41 9.58 -5.98
C LYS A 137 14.37 8.53 -6.54
N GLN A 138 15.07 8.87 -7.63
CA GLN A 138 15.94 7.93 -8.34
C GLN A 138 16.95 7.23 -7.41
N TYR A 139 17.60 7.96 -6.49
CA TYR A 139 18.57 7.33 -5.58
C TYR A 139 17.95 6.26 -4.65
N LEU A 140 16.66 6.39 -4.29
CA LEU A 140 15.96 5.35 -3.52
C LEU A 140 15.69 4.15 -4.41
N ARG A 141 15.23 4.39 -5.64
CA ARG A 141 14.99 3.32 -6.63
C ARG A 141 16.28 2.55 -6.91
N ASP A 142 17.39 3.26 -7.10
CA ASP A 142 18.72 2.67 -7.30
C ASP A 142 19.19 1.88 -6.07
N TYR A 143 18.93 2.41 -4.86
CA TYR A 143 19.30 1.74 -3.62
C TYR A 143 18.55 0.41 -3.45
N TYR A 144 17.22 0.44 -3.60
CA TYR A 144 16.37 -0.74 -3.47
C TYR A 144 16.33 -1.64 -4.70
N LEU A 145 16.99 -1.21 -5.80
CA LEU A 145 17.07 -1.91 -7.08
C LEU A 145 15.69 -2.09 -7.74
N ILE A 146 14.83 -1.07 -7.62
CA ILE A 146 13.46 -1.09 -8.15
C ILE A 146 13.51 -0.87 -9.68
N PRO A 147 12.89 -1.76 -10.49
CA PRO A 147 12.85 -1.61 -11.94
C PRO A 147 12.27 -0.26 -12.37
N SER A 148 12.83 0.36 -13.42
CA SER A 148 12.40 1.69 -13.89
C SER A 148 10.95 1.73 -14.38
N SER A 149 10.41 0.60 -14.81
CA SER A 149 9.02 0.44 -15.25
C SER A 149 8.00 0.40 -14.11
N SER A 150 8.42 0.15 -12.87
CA SER A 150 7.52 -0.09 -11.74
C SER A 150 7.06 1.22 -11.11
N GLU A 151 5.78 1.33 -10.79
CA GLU A 151 5.28 2.45 -9.98
C GLU A 151 5.73 2.23 -8.53
N ALA A 152 6.54 3.14 -8.00
CA ALA A 152 7.02 3.07 -6.63
C ALA A 152 6.96 4.45 -6.00
N TYR A 153 6.46 4.51 -4.78
CA TYR A 153 6.26 5.75 -4.02
C TYR A 153 7.07 5.69 -2.74
N GLN A 154 7.52 6.84 -2.24
CA GLN A 154 8.26 6.91 -0.98
C GLN A 154 7.31 7.18 0.20
N GLU A 155 7.60 6.55 1.34
CA GLU A 155 6.76 6.56 2.53
C GLU A 155 6.41 7.98 3.02
N ASN A 156 7.40 8.87 3.04
CA ASN A 156 7.22 10.26 3.46
C ASN A 156 6.26 11.07 2.56
N ASP A 157 6.20 10.78 1.25
CA ASP A 157 5.23 11.40 0.35
C ASP A 157 3.80 10.92 0.61
N ILE A 158 3.64 9.64 0.99
CA ILE A 158 2.35 9.08 1.42
C ILE A 158 1.89 9.76 2.71
N MET A 159 2.80 9.93 3.68
CA MET A 159 2.53 10.65 4.94
C MET A 159 2.10 12.09 4.69
N MET A 160 2.77 12.79 3.76
CA MET A 160 2.36 14.13 3.35
C MET A 160 1.00 14.14 2.65
N GLY A 161 0.67 13.09 1.89
CA GLY A 161 -0.66 12.91 1.29
C GLY A 161 -1.75 12.81 2.34
N ILE A 162 -1.54 12.01 3.38
CA ILE A 162 -2.45 11.90 4.52
C ILE A 162 -2.60 13.25 5.24
N LYS A 163 -1.51 13.99 5.46
CA LYS A 163 -1.55 15.35 6.02
C LYS A 163 -2.45 16.27 5.18
N TYR A 164 -2.29 16.24 3.85
CA TYR A 164 -3.13 17.02 2.94
C TYR A 164 -4.62 16.71 3.12
N LEU A 165 -4.98 15.42 3.14
CA LEU A 165 -6.38 14.99 3.29
C LEU A 165 -6.98 15.47 4.62
N LEU A 166 -6.22 15.42 5.70
CA LEU A 166 -6.63 15.96 7.01
C LEU A 166 -6.88 17.47 6.96
N LEU A 167 -6.03 18.23 6.23
CA LEU A 167 -6.23 19.67 6.04
C LEU A 167 -7.51 19.95 5.26
N VAL A 168 -7.78 19.22 4.18
CA VAL A 168 -9.02 19.38 3.40
C VAL A 168 -10.23 19.05 4.26
N ALA A 169 -10.21 17.93 4.99
CA ALA A 169 -11.28 17.54 5.90
C ALA A 169 -11.56 18.63 6.95
N ARG A 170 -10.52 19.20 7.55
CA ARG A 170 -10.64 20.28 8.55
C ARG A 170 -11.18 21.59 7.94
N ARG A 171 -10.72 21.98 6.75
CA ARG A 171 -11.22 23.19 6.05
C ARG A 171 -12.72 23.11 5.79
N HIS A 172 -13.20 21.94 5.40
CA HIS A 172 -14.61 21.70 5.10
C HIS A 172 -15.45 21.19 6.29
N ARG A 173 -14.82 20.90 7.43
CA ARG A 173 -15.44 20.35 8.64
C ARG A 173 -16.22 19.05 8.37
N LEU A 174 -15.59 18.14 7.63
CA LEU A 174 -16.16 16.85 7.26
C LEU A 174 -15.41 15.70 7.97
N PRO A 175 -16.12 14.66 8.44
CA PRO A 175 -15.47 13.40 8.79
C PRO A 175 -14.81 12.78 7.55
N LEU A 176 -13.69 12.11 7.75
CA LEU A 176 -12.77 11.66 6.71
C LEU A 176 -12.60 10.14 6.74
N THR A 177 -12.82 9.49 5.60
CA THR A 177 -12.29 8.15 5.35
C THR A 177 -11.05 8.25 4.48
N ILE A 178 -9.91 7.73 4.92
CA ILE A 178 -8.66 7.69 4.16
C ILE A 178 -8.52 6.30 3.53
N LEU A 179 -8.39 6.24 2.21
CA LEU A 179 -8.12 5.03 1.45
C LEU A 179 -6.65 4.99 1.02
N ILE A 180 -5.95 3.93 1.43
CA ILE A 180 -4.57 3.64 1.01
C ILE A 180 -4.52 2.26 0.38
N SER A 181 -4.19 2.24 -0.91
CA SER A 181 -4.15 1.05 -1.77
C SER A 181 -2.74 0.75 -2.26
N LEU A 182 -1.77 1.08 -1.39
CA LEU A 182 -0.34 0.93 -1.62
C LEU A 182 0.23 0.08 -0.49
N GLY A 183 1.25 -0.72 -0.80
CA GLY A 183 1.94 -1.50 0.21
C GLY A 183 3.31 -1.99 -0.25
N THR A 184 4.12 -2.41 0.72
CA THR A 184 5.45 -2.99 0.48
C THR A 184 5.70 -4.18 1.39
N ASN A 185 6.59 -5.08 0.98
CA ASN A 185 7.12 -6.15 1.82
C ASN A 185 8.31 -5.71 2.68
N MET A 186 8.87 -4.52 2.43
CA MET A 186 10.01 -3.98 3.17
C MET A 186 9.52 -3.37 4.49
N GLY A 187 9.95 -3.94 5.61
CA GLY A 187 9.48 -3.60 6.96
C GLY A 187 9.31 -4.83 7.84
N SER A 188 9.01 -4.60 9.12
CA SER A 188 8.97 -5.66 10.15
C SER A 188 7.73 -6.54 10.12
N HIS A 189 6.68 -6.12 9.42
CA HIS A 189 5.35 -6.75 9.43
C HIS A 189 4.69 -6.77 10.82
N GLU A 190 5.05 -5.82 11.69
CA GLU A 190 4.46 -5.66 13.03
C GLU A 190 3.47 -4.50 13.15
N GLY A 191 3.40 -3.67 12.11
CA GLY A 191 2.62 -2.43 12.15
C GLY A 191 3.28 -1.33 12.98
N THR A 192 4.61 -1.35 13.05
CA THR A 192 5.42 -0.37 13.80
C THR A 192 6.24 0.55 12.89
N SER A 193 6.10 0.42 11.56
CA SER A 193 6.72 1.34 10.60
C SER A 193 6.29 2.79 10.85
N PRO A 194 7.11 3.80 10.47
CA PRO A 194 6.76 5.21 10.64
C PRO A 194 5.38 5.56 10.06
N LEU A 195 5.04 5.05 8.87
CA LEU A 195 3.71 5.23 8.29
C LEU A 195 2.61 4.50 9.09
N ALA A 196 2.84 3.27 9.55
CA ALA A 196 1.85 2.55 10.37
C ALA A 196 1.54 3.30 11.67
N ARG A 197 2.57 3.80 12.37
CA ARG A 197 2.40 4.59 13.60
C ARG A 197 1.69 5.92 13.35
N TYR A 198 2.01 6.56 12.23
CA TYR A 198 1.33 7.78 11.83
C TYR A 198 -0.17 7.52 11.56
N LEU A 199 -0.49 6.42 10.87
CA LEU A 199 -1.86 6.02 10.60
C LEU A 199 -2.62 5.60 11.86
N ASP A 200 -1.97 4.92 12.81
CA ASP A 200 -2.56 4.65 14.13
C ASP A 200 -2.91 5.96 14.85
N THR A 201 -1.99 6.93 14.84
CA THR A 201 -2.22 8.25 15.45
C THR A 201 -3.39 8.98 14.78
N VAL A 202 -3.45 8.97 13.46
CA VAL A 202 -4.50 9.63 12.68
C VAL A 202 -5.86 8.94 12.86
N SER A 203 -5.88 7.60 12.91
CA SER A 203 -7.11 6.80 13.06
C SER A 203 -7.69 6.84 14.47
N ALA A 204 -6.93 7.36 15.45
CA ALA A 204 -7.43 7.56 16.81
C ALA A 204 -8.34 8.80 16.94
N PHE A 205 -8.33 9.71 15.96
CA PHE A 205 -9.19 10.90 15.99
C PHE A 205 -10.64 10.56 15.65
N PRO A 206 -11.63 11.00 16.46
CA PRO A 206 -13.03 10.86 16.11
C PRO A 206 -13.35 11.44 14.72
N GLY A 207 -14.13 10.71 13.94
CA GLY A 207 -14.48 11.13 12.59
C GLY A 207 -13.41 10.84 11.53
N VAL A 208 -12.29 10.19 11.88
CA VAL A 208 -11.30 9.71 10.92
C VAL A 208 -11.28 8.18 10.90
N VAL A 209 -11.42 7.58 9.72
CA VAL A 209 -11.29 6.13 9.51
C VAL A 209 -10.28 5.88 8.42
N THR A 210 -9.26 5.06 8.68
CA THR A 210 -8.29 4.64 7.65
C THR A 210 -8.62 3.23 7.17
N VAL A 211 -8.62 3.04 5.86
CA VAL A 211 -8.82 1.75 5.19
C VAL A 211 -7.61 1.46 4.30
N ILE A 212 -6.99 0.29 4.49
CA ILE A 212 -5.76 -0.12 3.83
C ILE A 212 -5.99 -1.44 3.09
N ALA A 213 -5.50 -1.54 1.86
CA ALA A 213 -5.49 -2.81 1.13
C ALA A 213 -4.48 -3.79 1.77
N ALA A 214 -4.85 -5.07 1.93
CA ALA A 214 -3.97 -6.05 2.58
C ALA A 214 -2.71 -6.40 1.77
N GLY A 215 -2.73 -6.18 0.45
CA GLY A 215 -1.67 -6.59 -0.48
C GLY A 215 -2.07 -7.81 -1.31
N ASN A 216 -1.34 -8.03 -2.40
CA ASN A 216 -1.60 -9.12 -3.35
C ASN A 216 -0.44 -10.14 -3.37
N GLU A 217 0.18 -10.47 -2.23
CA GLU A 217 1.45 -11.22 -2.22
C GLU A 217 1.30 -12.75 -2.08
N THR A 218 0.12 -13.24 -1.71
CA THR A 218 -0.08 -14.69 -1.58
C THR A 218 0.12 -15.38 -2.93
N GLY A 219 0.86 -16.49 -2.93
CA GLY A 219 1.14 -17.28 -4.14
C GLY A 219 2.37 -16.83 -4.93
N TYR A 220 2.96 -15.66 -4.63
CA TYR A 220 4.21 -15.22 -5.25
C TYR A 220 5.47 -15.76 -4.57
N SER A 221 5.33 -16.42 -3.42
CA SER A 221 6.44 -17.12 -2.76
C SER A 221 7.59 -16.18 -2.33
N HIS A 222 7.25 -14.94 -1.97
CA HIS A 222 8.17 -13.88 -1.54
C HIS A 222 8.43 -13.82 -0.03
N HIS A 223 7.86 -14.74 0.75
CA HIS A 223 8.08 -14.83 2.19
C HIS A 223 8.58 -16.22 2.57
N TYR A 224 9.60 -16.25 3.44
CA TYR A 224 10.12 -17.46 4.07
C TYR A 224 10.01 -17.30 5.59
N PHE A 225 9.56 -18.35 6.26
CA PHE A 225 9.61 -18.46 7.71
C PHE A 225 10.43 -19.70 8.07
N GLY A 226 11.47 -19.50 8.88
CA GLY A 226 12.39 -20.55 9.29
C GLY A 226 12.61 -20.58 10.79
N THR A 227 13.15 -21.70 11.26
CA THR A 227 13.51 -21.94 12.65
C THR A 227 14.84 -22.70 12.69
N VAL A 228 15.89 -22.06 13.20
CA VAL A 228 17.18 -22.74 13.44
C VAL A 228 17.17 -23.30 14.86
N GLU A 229 17.12 -24.62 15.00
CA GLU A 229 17.11 -25.30 16.30
C GLU A 229 18.46 -25.16 17.02
N ALA A 230 18.48 -25.36 18.35
CA ALA A 230 19.67 -25.13 19.17
C ALA A 230 20.87 -26.04 18.83
N ASP A 231 20.60 -27.24 18.30
CA ASP A 231 21.59 -28.24 17.89
C ASP A 231 21.89 -28.20 16.38
N GLU A 232 21.17 -27.38 15.62
CA GLU A 232 21.41 -27.16 14.21
C GLU A 232 22.47 -26.07 14.00
N GLU A 233 23.50 -26.36 13.21
CA GLU A 233 24.57 -25.38 12.94
C GLU A 233 24.05 -24.21 12.09
N PHE A 234 23.21 -24.53 11.10
CA PHE A 234 22.58 -23.58 10.20
C PHE A 234 21.39 -24.21 9.47
N GLU A 235 20.51 -23.35 8.95
CA GLU A 235 19.48 -23.73 7.97
C GLU A 235 19.84 -23.16 6.59
N ASP A 236 19.67 -23.95 5.52
CA ASP A 236 19.80 -23.46 4.14
C ASP A 236 18.41 -23.03 3.60
N VAL A 237 18.27 -21.74 3.31
CA VAL A 237 17.12 -21.15 2.61
C VAL A 237 17.40 -21.12 1.12
N GLU A 238 16.59 -21.84 0.35
CA GLU A 238 16.76 -21.94 -1.10
C GLU A 238 15.96 -20.87 -1.84
N LEU A 239 16.66 -19.98 -2.54
CA LEU A 239 16.14 -18.86 -3.32
C LEU A 239 16.43 -19.10 -4.80
N ARG A 240 15.39 -19.18 -5.63
CA ARG A 240 15.55 -19.15 -7.08
C ARG A 240 15.64 -17.69 -7.52
N ILE A 241 16.63 -17.37 -8.35
CA ILE A 241 16.78 -16.06 -8.99
C ILE A 241 16.59 -16.21 -10.51
N ALA A 242 15.73 -15.36 -11.08
CA ALA A 242 15.40 -15.35 -12.49
C ALA A 242 16.58 -14.96 -13.38
N SER A 243 16.51 -15.38 -14.65
CA SER A 243 17.44 -14.87 -15.67
C SER A 243 17.13 -13.40 -15.97
N GLY A 244 18.17 -12.56 -16.01
CA GLY A 244 18.03 -11.13 -16.30
C GLY A 244 17.61 -10.27 -15.11
N GLU A 245 17.57 -10.81 -13.90
CA GLU A 245 17.35 -10.03 -12.68
C GLU A 245 18.51 -9.03 -12.48
N GLU A 246 18.21 -7.73 -12.50
CA GLU A 246 19.24 -6.68 -12.36
C GLU A 246 19.67 -6.51 -10.89
N GLY A 247 18.75 -6.81 -9.96
CA GLY A 247 19.02 -6.85 -8.54
C GLY A 247 17.75 -6.69 -7.69
N PHE A 248 17.87 -6.92 -6.39
CA PHE A 248 16.78 -6.73 -5.41
C PHE A 248 17.34 -6.58 -4.00
N THR A 249 16.48 -6.12 -3.08
CA THR A 249 16.77 -6.07 -1.63
C THR A 249 15.93 -7.10 -0.90
N MET A 250 16.54 -7.88 -0.02
CA MET A 250 15.88 -8.85 0.85
C MET A 250 16.13 -8.48 2.31
N GLU A 251 15.08 -8.55 3.13
CA GLU A 251 15.16 -8.29 4.56
C GLU A 251 14.95 -9.57 5.36
N MET A 252 15.82 -9.81 6.35
CA MET A 252 15.62 -10.83 7.37
C MET A 252 15.29 -10.18 8.70
N TRP A 253 14.21 -10.62 9.31
CA TRP A 253 13.72 -10.12 10.58
C TRP A 253 13.64 -11.25 11.60
N THR A 254 14.06 -10.97 12.83
CA THR A 254 14.24 -11.98 13.90
C THR A 254 13.44 -11.62 15.14
N GLN A 255 13.09 -12.56 16.00
CA GLN A 255 12.44 -12.21 17.27
C GLN A 255 13.47 -11.72 18.28
N GLU A 256 13.28 -10.54 18.86
CA GLU A 256 14.14 -10.03 19.92
C GLU A 256 14.13 -10.95 21.16
N PRO A 257 15.26 -11.07 21.88
CA PRO A 257 16.60 -10.55 21.60
C PRO A 257 17.48 -11.51 20.77
N GLU A 258 16.91 -12.41 19.95
CA GLU A 258 17.70 -13.37 19.17
C GLU A 258 18.59 -12.69 18.12
N LEU A 259 19.76 -13.28 17.87
CA LEU A 259 20.72 -12.78 16.88
C LEU A 259 21.10 -13.87 15.90
N PHE A 260 21.18 -13.49 14.64
CA PHE A 260 21.52 -14.34 13.52
C PHE A 260 22.67 -13.73 12.70
N SER A 261 23.29 -14.59 11.92
CA SER A 261 24.29 -14.24 10.92
C SER A 261 24.07 -15.11 9.69
N VAL A 262 24.59 -14.68 8.54
CA VAL A 262 24.34 -15.36 7.26
C VAL A 262 25.62 -15.76 6.54
N GLY A 263 25.50 -16.73 5.65
CA GLY A 263 26.48 -17.09 4.62
C GLY A 263 25.75 -17.38 3.31
N PHE A 264 26.48 -17.57 2.21
CA PHE A 264 25.90 -17.70 0.88
C PHE A 264 26.57 -18.84 0.11
N LEU A 265 25.77 -19.68 -0.53
CA LEU A 265 26.22 -20.60 -1.56
C LEU A 265 25.62 -20.16 -2.89
N SER A 266 26.49 -19.83 -3.84
CA SER A 266 26.08 -19.37 -5.16
C SER A 266 25.65 -20.54 -6.07
N PRO A 267 24.93 -20.28 -7.17
CA PRO A 267 24.52 -21.30 -8.14
C PRO A 267 25.70 -22.02 -8.80
N THR A 268 26.86 -21.37 -8.89
CA THR A 268 28.09 -21.99 -9.43
C THR A 268 28.85 -22.83 -8.41
N GLY A 269 28.40 -22.83 -7.15
CA GLY A 269 28.98 -23.63 -6.06
C GLY A 269 30.01 -22.89 -5.21
N GLU A 270 30.17 -21.57 -5.38
CA GLU A 270 31.05 -20.78 -4.54
C GLU A 270 30.42 -20.54 -3.16
N LEU A 271 31.16 -20.91 -2.11
CA LEU A 271 30.72 -20.79 -0.72
C LEU A 271 31.38 -19.59 -0.04
N ILE A 272 30.55 -18.63 0.36
CA ILE A 272 30.86 -17.63 1.36
C ILE A 272 30.37 -18.16 2.72
N GLY A 273 31.31 -18.50 3.60
CA GLY A 273 31.00 -19.01 4.94
C GLY A 273 30.28 -17.99 5.83
N ARG A 274 30.04 -18.35 7.10
CA ARG A 274 29.39 -17.47 8.08
C ARG A 274 30.08 -16.11 8.16
N ILE A 275 29.31 -15.05 7.94
CA ILE A 275 29.78 -13.67 8.01
C ILE A 275 29.41 -13.09 9.38
N PRO A 276 30.38 -12.78 10.25
CA PRO A 276 30.10 -12.33 11.60
C PRO A 276 29.44 -10.94 11.64
N ASN A 277 28.53 -10.76 12.59
CA ASN A 277 27.93 -9.47 12.92
C ASN A 277 28.85 -8.67 13.86
N ASN A 278 30.02 -8.25 13.35
CA ASN A 278 31.04 -7.53 14.12
C ASN A 278 31.28 -6.09 13.64
N SER A 279 30.55 -5.65 12.62
CA SER A 279 30.68 -4.33 12.02
C SER A 279 29.30 -3.71 11.78
N PRO A 280 29.08 -2.45 12.21
CA PRO A 280 27.87 -1.71 11.87
C PRO A 280 27.89 -1.20 10.42
N MET A 281 29.02 -1.32 9.71
CA MET A 281 29.14 -0.88 8.32
C MET A 281 28.62 -1.94 7.35
N GLU A 282 28.05 -1.48 6.24
CA GLU A 282 27.69 -2.34 5.10
C GLU A 282 28.92 -3.12 4.62
N GLN A 283 28.76 -4.44 4.50
CA GLN A 283 29.79 -5.37 4.06
C GLN A 283 29.58 -5.71 2.60
N ARG A 284 30.61 -5.52 1.78
CA ARG A 284 30.58 -5.84 0.35
C ARG A 284 31.14 -7.24 0.11
N ILE A 285 30.30 -8.15 -0.35
CA ILE A 285 30.63 -9.54 -0.64
C ILE A 285 30.72 -9.72 -2.16
N THR A 286 31.78 -10.34 -2.63
CA THR A 286 32.03 -10.62 -4.04
C THR A 286 32.32 -12.09 -4.26
N PHE A 287 31.96 -12.59 -5.43
CA PHE A 287 32.18 -13.97 -5.84
C PHE A 287 33.28 -13.98 -6.93
N LEU A 288 34.10 -15.02 -6.96
CA LEU A 288 35.24 -15.17 -7.88
C LEU A 288 34.82 -15.49 -9.32
N LEU A 289 33.74 -16.26 -9.48
CA LEU A 289 33.30 -16.77 -10.80
C LEU A 289 32.04 -16.06 -11.33
N GLU A 290 31.62 -14.99 -10.66
CA GLU A 290 30.33 -14.35 -10.89
C GLU A 290 30.42 -12.82 -10.75
N ASP A 291 29.58 -12.10 -11.48
CA ASP A 291 29.48 -10.64 -11.37
C ASP A 291 28.63 -10.17 -10.18
N THR A 292 28.04 -11.12 -9.44
CA THR A 292 27.20 -10.88 -8.27
C THR A 292 27.97 -10.11 -7.20
N VAL A 293 27.35 -9.05 -6.69
CA VAL A 293 27.78 -8.38 -5.46
C VAL A 293 26.64 -8.38 -4.48
N ILE A 294 26.88 -8.83 -3.24
CA ILE A 294 25.91 -8.75 -2.15
C ILE A 294 26.40 -7.70 -1.16
N TYR A 295 25.59 -6.68 -0.93
CA TYR A 295 25.79 -5.75 0.17
C TYR A 295 24.99 -6.22 1.37
N LEU A 296 25.68 -6.52 2.47
CA LEU A 296 25.11 -7.07 3.69
C LEU A 296 25.21 -6.06 4.82
N ASN A 297 24.09 -5.70 5.43
CA ASN A 297 24.05 -4.84 6.61
C ASN A 297 23.36 -5.55 7.77
N TYR A 298 24.00 -5.52 8.93
CA TYR A 298 23.42 -6.01 10.18
C TYR A 298 23.01 -4.83 11.06
N GLN A 299 21.73 -4.77 11.40
CA GLN A 299 21.19 -3.87 12.41
C GLN A 299 20.76 -4.71 13.61
N VAL A 300 21.60 -4.75 14.66
CA VAL A 300 21.40 -5.59 15.86
C VAL A 300 20.09 -5.29 16.57
N ALA A 301 19.69 -4.02 16.59
CA ALA A 301 18.42 -3.56 17.13
C ALA A 301 17.89 -2.45 16.22
N GLU A 302 16.82 -2.75 15.50
CA GLU A 302 16.07 -1.76 14.75
C GLU A 302 15.31 -0.84 15.72
N PHE A 303 15.17 0.44 15.36
CA PHE A 303 14.73 1.49 16.28
C PHE A 303 13.31 1.30 16.80
N GLU A 304 12.38 0.86 15.95
CA GLU A 304 10.97 0.71 16.31
C GLU A 304 10.67 -0.64 16.98
N THR A 305 11.28 -1.71 16.49
CA THR A 305 10.99 -3.08 16.96
C THR A 305 11.94 -3.57 18.05
N GLY A 306 13.18 -3.08 18.09
CA GLY A 306 14.26 -3.63 18.91
C GLY A 306 14.79 -4.98 18.41
N SER A 307 14.17 -5.56 17.38
CA SER A 307 14.59 -6.80 16.75
C SER A 307 15.82 -6.59 15.87
N GLN A 308 16.56 -7.67 15.60
CA GLN A 308 17.60 -7.61 14.58
C GLN A 308 16.98 -7.63 13.18
N LEU A 309 17.45 -6.69 12.34
CA LEU A 309 17.23 -6.63 10.90
C LEU A 309 18.53 -6.93 10.16
N ILE A 310 18.48 -7.80 9.15
CA ILE A 310 19.58 -8.08 8.23
C ILE A 310 19.12 -7.70 6.83
N VAL A 311 19.77 -6.69 6.24
CA VAL A 311 19.45 -6.24 4.87
C VAL A 311 20.49 -6.82 3.91
N MET A 312 20.03 -7.46 2.85
CA MET A 312 20.84 -8.07 1.81
C MET A 312 20.46 -7.51 0.45
N ARG A 313 21.35 -6.76 -0.19
CA ARG A 313 21.12 -6.17 -1.52
C ARG A 313 21.94 -6.93 -2.55
N PHE A 314 21.26 -7.65 -3.44
CA PHE A 314 21.85 -8.44 -4.51
C PHE A 314 21.95 -7.58 -5.77
N VAL A 315 23.16 -7.27 -6.22
CA VAL A 315 23.40 -6.50 -7.45
C VAL A 315 23.91 -7.43 -8.54
N ARG A 316 23.19 -7.45 -9.68
CA ARG A 316 23.43 -8.35 -10.83
C ARG A 316 23.61 -9.82 -10.41
N PRO A 317 22.67 -10.40 -9.65
CA PRO A 317 22.80 -11.77 -9.17
C PRO A 317 22.84 -12.77 -10.32
N THR A 318 23.74 -13.75 -10.21
CA THR A 318 23.78 -14.90 -11.11
C THR A 318 22.44 -15.66 -11.05
N PRO A 319 21.79 -15.94 -12.19
CA PRO A 319 20.56 -16.73 -12.23
C PRO A 319 20.77 -18.15 -11.73
N GLY A 320 19.75 -18.72 -11.09
CA GLY A 320 19.78 -20.08 -10.57
C GLY A 320 19.35 -20.18 -9.11
N ILE A 321 19.69 -21.29 -8.47
CA ILE A 321 19.34 -21.55 -7.07
C ILE A 321 20.49 -21.12 -6.19
N TRP A 322 20.23 -20.10 -5.38
CA TRP A 322 21.08 -19.66 -4.28
C TRP A 322 20.67 -20.38 -2.99
N ARG A 323 21.64 -20.64 -2.11
CA ARG A 323 21.34 -20.99 -0.72
C ARG A 323 21.85 -19.90 0.20
N LEU A 324 20.92 -19.25 0.90
CA LEU A 324 21.22 -18.40 2.04
C LEU A 324 21.32 -19.29 3.27
N ARG A 325 22.50 -19.32 3.87
CA ARG A 325 22.77 -20.13 5.06
C ARG A 325 22.58 -19.28 6.31
N VAL A 326 21.60 -19.63 7.13
CA VAL A 326 21.20 -18.87 8.32
C VAL A 326 21.74 -19.55 9.57
N TYR A 327 22.54 -18.82 10.35
CA TYR A 327 23.17 -19.32 11.57
C TYR A 327 22.61 -18.60 12.79
N ASN A 328 22.24 -19.36 13.82
CA ASN A 328 21.93 -18.78 15.12
C ASN A 328 23.23 -18.28 15.81
N SER A 329 23.17 -17.08 16.38
CA SER A 329 24.26 -16.46 17.16
C SER A 329 23.87 -16.23 18.61
N LEU A 330 22.57 -16.08 18.90
CA LEU A 330 21.99 -16.01 20.24
C LEU A 330 20.60 -16.64 20.19
N TYR A 331 20.47 -17.84 20.76
CA TYR A 331 19.27 -18.69 20.65
C TYR A 331 18.30 -18.49 21.81
N LEU A 332 17.01 -18.37 21.49
CA LEU A 332 15.87 -18.53 22.39
C LEU A 332 14.78 -19.43 21.81
N LYS A 333 14.35 -19.16 20.57
CA LYS A 333 13.34 -19.93 19.83
C LYS A 333 13.80 -20.31 18.42
N GLY A 334 14.76 -19.59 17.85
CA GLY A 334 15.33 -19.84 16.54
C GLY A 334 14.54 -19.25 15.37
N ALA A 335 13.46 -18.51 15.62
CA ALA A 335 12.51 -18.10 14.58
C ALA A 335 12.95 -16.83 13.83
N TYR A 336 12.82 -16.86 12.50
CA TYR A 336 13.11 -15.71 11.64
C TYR A 336 12.21 -15.69 10.40
N HIS A 337 12.08 -14.50 9.83
CA HIS A 337 11.35 -14.24 8.61
C HIS A 337 12.26 -13.63 7.55
N LEU A 338 12.08 -13.99 6.29
CA LEU A 338 12.68 -13.30 5.16
C LEU A 338 11.60 -12.83 4.20
N TRP A 339 11.70 -11.59 3.74
CA TRP A 339 10.85 -11.06 2.69
C TRP A 339 11.68 -10.57 1.50
N LEU A 340 11.27 -11.01 0.31
CA LEU A 340 11.64 -10.39 -0.97
C LEU A 340 10.76 -9.15 -1.21
N PRO A 341 11.14 -8.25 -2.13
CA PRO A 341 10.29 -7.13 -2.52
C PRO A 341 8.92 -7.60 -3.01
N ALA A 342 7.94 -6.71 -2.98
CA ALA A 342 6.59 -7.03 -3.42
C ALA A 342 6.55 -7.36 -4.93
N HIS A 343 5.53 -8.11 -5.34
CA HIS A 343 5.28 -8.37 -6.76
C HIS A 343 5.29 -7.05 -7.56
N GLY A 344 5.99 -7.07 -8.71
CA GLY A 344 6.23 -5.89 -9.54
C GLY A 344 7.54 -5.16 -9.25
N PHE A 345 8.24 -5.44 -8.13
CA PHE A 345 9.57 -4.88 -7.84
C PHE A 345 10.73 -5.85 -8.11
N LEU A 346 10.41 -7.08 -8.49
CA LEU A 346 11.35 -8.12 -8.94
C LEU A 346 10.64 -9.03 -9.94
N SER A 347 11.41 -9.91 -10.61
CA SER A 347 10.83 -10.93 -11.50
C SER A 347 9.95 -11.92 -10.74
N GLU A 348 8.82 -12.33 -11.31
CA GLU A 348 7.98 -13.41 -10.76
C GLU A 348 8.69 -14.77 -10.71
N ASP A 349 9.77 -14.95 -11.49
CA ASP A 349 10.62 -16.14 -11.48
C ASP A 349 11.72 -16.10 -10.39
N THR A 350 11.77 -15.03 -9.59
CA THR A 350 12.67 -14.87 -8.44
C THR A 350 11.86 -15.08 -7.15
N PHE A 351 11.99 -16.25 -6.52
CA PHE A 351 11.15 -16.64 -5.39
C PHE A 351 11.79 -17.72 -4.48
N PHE A 352 11.28 -17.86 -3.26
CA PHE A 352 11.70 -18.93 -2.35
C PHE A 352 11.14 -20.28 -2.77
N LEU A 353 11.98 -21.33 -2.80
CA LEU A 353 11.52 -22.67 -3.17
C LEU A 353 10.63 -23.32 -2.10
N ARG A 354 10.75 -22.88 -0.85
CA ARG A 354 9.92 -23.32 0.29
C ARG A 354 9.29 -22.10 0.98
N PRO A 355 8.32 -21.44 0.35
CA PRO A 355 7.73 -20.22 0.90
C PRO A 355 6.78 -20.53 2.07
N HIS A 356 6.58 -19.55 2.94
CA HIS A 356 5.52 -19.58 3.93
C HIS A 356 4.30 -18.76 3.45
N PRO A 357 3.07 -19.31 3.47
CA PRO A 357 1.91 -18.69 2.84
C PRO A 357 1.28 -17.53 3.65
N ASP A 358 1.57 -17.48 4.95
CA ASP A 358 1.03 -16.50 5.90
C ASP A 358 2.09 -15.44 6.25
N THR A 359 1.68 -14.35 6.89
CA THR A 359 2.52 -13.17 7.21
C THR A 359 3.02 -12.45 5.97
N VAL A 360 2.12 -12.22 5.02
CA VAL A 360 2.39 -11.56 3.74
C VAL A 360 1.53 -10.31 3.52
N ILE A 361 0.94 -9.77 4.59
CA ILE A 361 0.25 -8.48 4.55
C ILE A 361 1.29 -7.39 4.38
N THR A 362 1.13 -6.61 3.31
CA THR A 362 2.08 -5.55 3.01
C THR A 362 1.99 -4.43 4.04
N GLU A 363 3.12 -3.87 4.47
CA GLU A 363 3.18 -2.62 5.23
C GLU A 363 2.56 -1.49 4.39
N PRO A 364 1.72 -0.59 4.95
CA PRO A 364 1.39 -0.43 6.38
C PRO A 364 0.14 -1.20 6.86
N GLY A 365 -0.36 -2.19 6.10
CA GLY A 365 -1.56 -2.97 6.45
C GLY A 365 -1.48 -3.76 7.76
N ASN A 366 -0.31 -3.80 8.40
CA ASN A 366 -0.09 -4.41 9.70
C ASN A 366 -0.43 -3.48 10.88
N ALA A 367 -0.67 -2.18 10.62
CA ALA A 367 -1.03 -1.18 11.63
C ALA A 367 -2.24 -1.60 12.49
N SER A 368 -2.29 -1.14 13.74
CA SER A 368 -3.26 -1.67 14.71
C SER A 368 -4.67 -1.14 14.52
N LEU A 369 -4.83 0.16 14.25
CA LEU A 369 -6.12 0.86 14.20
C LEU A 369 -6.74 0.94 12.80
N PRO A 370 -5.98 1.13 11.71
CA PRO A 370 -6.54 1.08 10.37
C PRO A 370 -7.24 -0.24 10.06
N ILE A 371 -8.29 -0.18 9.25
CA ILE A 371 -9.01 -1.34 8.75
C ILE A 371 -8.27 -1.88 7.53
N THR A 372 -7.66 -3.04 7.67
CA THR A 372 -6.95 -3.76 6.62
C THR A 372 -7.89 -4.73 5.94
N VAL A 373 -7.96 -4.65 4.60
CA VAL A 373 -9.01 -5.31 3.81
C VAL A 373 -8.42 -6.30 2.82
N GLY A 374 -8.77 -7.57 3.00
CA GLY A 374 -8.52 -8.63 2.02
C GLY A 374 -9.58 -8.65 0.90
N ALA A 375 -9.30 -9.39 -0.17
CA ALA A 375 -10.20 -9.52 -1.32
C ALA A 375 -10.86 -10.90 -1.38
N TYR A 376 -12.14 -10.94 -1.73
CA TYR A 376 -12.83 -12.17 -2.11
C TYR A 376 -13.58 -12.01 -3.43
N ASN A 377 -13.85 -13.14 -4.09
CA ASN A 377 -14.67 -13.20 -5.28
C ASN A 377 -16.15 -13.27 -4.88
N HIS A 378 -16.89 -12.21 -5.18
CA HIS A 378 -18.30 -12.10 -4.82
C HIS A 378 -19.23 -13.10 -5.51
N ARG A 379 -18.80 -13.71 -6.62
CA ARG A 379 -19.58 -14.71 -7.36
C ARG A 379 -19.42 -16.12 -6.77
N SER A 380 -18.22 -16.47 -6.33
CA SER A 380 -17.93 -17.80 -5.76
C SER A 380 -17.93 -17.83 -4.24
N GLY A 381 -17.81 -16.68 -3.58
CA GLY A 381 -17.61 -16.57 -2.13
C GLY A 381 -16.19 -16.94 -1.65
N GLY A 382 -15.30 -17.35 -2.56
CA GLY A 382 -13.92 -17.74 -2.22
C GLY A 382 -12.99 -16.53 -2.08
N ILE A 383 -12.00 -16.64 -1.19
CA ILE A 383 -10.92 -15.65 -1.07
C ILE A 383 -10.14 -15.55 -2.38
N TYR A 384 -9.79 -14.32 -2.77
CA TYR A 384 -8.95 -14.07 -3.94
C TYR A 384 -7.58 -14.74 -3.75
N ILE A 385 -7.12 -15.48 -4.75
CA ILE A 385 -5.93 -16.34 -4.64
C ILE A 385 -4.65 -15.59 -4.23
N HIS A 386 -4.53 -14.31 -4.60
CA HIS A 386 -3.39 -13.49 -4.23
C HIS A 386 -3.64 -12.57 -3.04
N SER A 387 -4.85 -12.56 -2.45
CA SER A 387 -5.13 -11.72 -1.28
C SER A 387 -4.20 -12.08 -0.14
N SER A 388 -3.36 -11.13 0.27
CA SER A 388 -2.41 -11.32 1.35
C SER A 388 -3.07 -11.78 2.65
N ARG A 389 -2.33 -12.60 3.38
CA ARG A 389 -2.77 -13.28 4.60
C ARG A 389 -1.88 -12.90 5.77
N GLY A 390 -2.51 -12.61 6.90
CA GLY A 390 -1.78 -12.46 8.16
C GLY A 390 -1.39 -13.84 8.72
N TYR A 391 -0.94 -13.92 9.96
CA TYR A 391 -0.92 -12.87 10.98
C TYR A 391 0.14 -11.79 10.73
N THR A 392 0.20 -10.75 11.57
CA THR A 392 1.44 -9.96 11.69
C THR A 392 2.57 -10.85 12.24
N ARG A 393 3.82 -10.39 12.18
CA ARG A 393 4.96 -11.14 12.74
C ARG A 393 4.79 -11.48 14.23
N LEU A 394 4.08 -10.63 14.98
CA LEU A 394 3.74 -10.83 16.40
C LEU A 394 2.41 -11.58 16.64
N GLY A 395 1.82 -12.17 15.61
CA GLY A 395 0.60 -12.97 15.74
C GLY A 395 -0.70 -12.16 15.86
N ARG A 396 -0.71 -10.87 15.52
CA ARG A 396 -1.95 -10.07 15.49
C ARG A 396 -2.78 -10.48 14.27
N VAL A 397 -4.09 -10.67 14.48
CA VAL A 397 -5.02 -11.00 13.40
C VAL A 397 -5.14 -9.81 12.46
N LYS A 398 -4.75 -10.04 11.20
CA LYS A 398 -5.01 -9.20 10.03
C LYS A 398 -5.19 -10.13 8.81
N PRO A 399 -5.86 -9.72 7.71
CA PRO A 399 -6.68 -8.51 7.60
C PRO A 399 -7.87 -8.55 8.56
N ASP A 400 -8.50 -7.40 8.83
CA ASP A 400 -9.65 -7.33 9.75
C ASP A 400 -10.91 -7.90 9.11
N LEU A 401 -11.05 -7.70 7.80
CA LEU A 401 -12.19 -8.18 7.01
C LEU A 401 -11.80 -8.41 5.55
N ALA A 402 -12.71 -9.00 4.79
CA ALA A 402 -12.60 -9.11 3.34
C ALA A 402 -13.80 -8.46 2.64
N ALA A 403 -13.56 -7.86 1.48
CA ALA A 403 -14.59 -7.25 0.64
C ALA A 403 -14.50 -7.76 -0.82
N PRO A 404 -15.54 -7.57 -1.65
CA PRO A 404 -15.49 -7.89 -3.07
C PRO A 404 -14.30 -7.21 -3.75
N GLY A 405 -13.41 -8.00 -4.35
CA GLY A 405 -12.20 -7.48 -5.00
C GLY A 405 -11.80 -8.22 -6.26
N VAL A 406 -12.66 -9.05 -6.84
CA VAL A 406 -12.40 -9.78 -8.10
C VAL A 406 -13.40 -9.36 -9.15
N ASP A 407 -12.89 -8.97 -10.33
CA ASP A 407 -13.65 -8.50 -11.49
C ASP A 407 -14.68 -7.43 -11.13
N VAL A 408 -14.26 -6.43 -10.34
CA VAL A 408 -15.11 -5.31 -9.95
C VAL A 408 -15.24 -4.38 -11.16
N GLU A 409 -16.47 -4.12 -11.59
CA GLU A 409 -16.78 -3.31 -12.77
C GLU A 409 -16.94 -1.83 -12.45
N ILE A 410 -16.32 -0.97 -13.27
CA ILE A 410 -16.43 0.49 -13.24
C ILE A 410 -16.78 0.99 -14.65
N PRO A 411 -17.74 1.93 -14.81
CA PRO A 411 -18.06 2.51 -16.11
C PRO A 411 -16.84 3.17 -16.76
N SER A 412 -16.62 2.88 -18.04
CA SER A 412 -15.58 3.56 -18.81
C SER A 412 -15.99 5.00 -19.12
N SER A 413 -15.07 5.95 -18.93
CA SER A 413 -15.29 7.37 -19.27
C SER A 413 -15.53 7.58 -20.78
N SER A 414 -15.11 6.63 -21.62
CA SER A 414 -15.29 6.65 -23.08
C SER A 414 -16.64 6.11 -23.57
N GLY A 415 -17.50 5.58 -22.67
CA GLY A 415 -18.77 4.95 -23.05
C GLY A 415 -18.64 3.57 -23.69
N LEU A 416 -17.43 3.00 -23.71
CA LEU A 416 -17.15 1.63 -24.11
C LEU A 416 -17.50 0.62 -23.00
N SER A 417 -17.08 -0.64 -23.17
CA SER A 417 -17.22 -1.69 -22.16
C SER A 417 -16.71 -1.26 -20.77
N PRO A 418 -17.34 -1.74 -19.68
CA PRO A 418 -16.87 -1.50 -18.32
C PRO A 418 -15.42 -1.94 -18.12
N ILE A 419 -14.68 -1.17 -17.34
CA ILE A 419 -13.33 -1.52 -16.91
C ILE A 419 -13.46 -2.44 -15.69
N ARG A 420 -12.62 -3.48 -15.62
CA ARG A 420 -12.59 -4.42 -14.49
C ARG A 420 -11.27 -4.29 -13.75
N ILE A 421 -11.34 -4.31 -12.42
CA ILE A 421 -10.19 -4.37 -11.53
C ILE A 421 -10.29 -5.54 -10.56
N THR A 422 -9.15 -6.19 -10.31
CA THR A 422 -9.00 -7.30 -9.37
C THR A 422 -7.84 -7.00 -8.42
N GLY A 423 -8.04 -7.26 -7.12
CA GLY A 423 -7.04 -7.11 -6.08
C GLY A 423 -7.61 -6.54 -4.78
N THR A 424 -6.80 -6.52 -3.74
CA THR A 424 -7.16 -5.94 -2.44
C THR A 424 -7.44 -4.45 -2.49
N SER A 425 -6.87 -3.70 -3.45
CA SER A 425 -7.18 -2.28 -3.67
C SER A 425 -8.67 -2.05 -3.93
N ALA A 426 -9.28 -2.88 -4.80
CA ALA A 426 -10.70 -2.80 -5.12
C ALA A 426 -11.59 -3.16 -3.90
N ALA A 427 -11.14 -4.11 -3.08
CA ALA A 427 -11.81 -4.49 -1.85
C ALA A 427 -11.73 -3.37 -0.80
N ALA A 428 -10.56 -2.74 -0.63
CA ALA A 428 -10.36 -1.60 0.26
C ALA A 428 -11.23 -0.41 -0.14
N ALA A 429 -11.38 -0.12 -1.44
CA ALA A 429 -12.26 0.95 -1.92
C ALA A 429 -13.75 0.71 -1.57
N HIS A 430 -14.22 -0.54 -1.64
CA HIS A 430 -15.58 -0.89 -1.15
C HIS A 430 -15.72 -0.61 0.34
N ALA A 431 -14.76 -1.05 1.15
CA ALA A 431 -14.77 -0.85 2.59
C ALA A 431 -14.67 0.64 2.97
N ALA A 432 -13.91 1.44 2.21
CA ALA A 432 -13.81 2.88 2.40
C ALA A 432 -15.16 3.59 2.19
N GLY A 433 -15.89 3.26 1.13
CA GLY A 433 -17.25 3.82 0.97
C GLY A 433 -18.23 3.32 2.03
N ALA A 434 -18.11 2.06 2.48
CA ALA A 434 -18.92 1.58 3.61
C ALA A 434 -18.60 2.34 4.91
N ALA A 435 -17.32 2.64 5.19
CA ALA A 435 -16.91 3.46 6.33
C ALA A 435 -17.45 4.89 6.22
N ALA A 436 -17.41 5.50 5.04
CA ALA A 436 -18.00 6.82 4.80
C ALA A 436 -19.52 6.85 5.05
N ASN A 437 -20.24 5.78 4.70
CA ASN A 437 -21.66 5.66 5.04
C ASN A 437 -21.87 5.62 6.56
N LEU A 438 -21.06 4.86 7.29
CA LEU A 438 -21.16 4.80 8.76
C LEU A 438 -20.84 6.15 9.41
N LEU A 439 -19.85 6.88 8.90
CA LEU A 439 -19.54 8.25 9.34
C LEU A 439 -20.71 9.20 9.04
N SER A 440 -21.32 9.09 7.85
CA SER A 440 -22.48 9.90 7.45
C SER A 440 -23.63 9.74 8.44
N TRP A 441 -23.89 8.50 8.86
CA TRP A 441 -24.90 8.20 9.87
C TRP A 441 -24.51 8.70 11.27
N ALA A 442 -23.26 8.47 11.69
CA ALA A 442 -22.79 8.86 13.03
C ALA A 442 -22.81 10.37 13.26
N PHE A 443 -22.54 11.18 12.23
CA PHE A 443 -22.41 12.64 12.32
C PHE A 443 -23.63 13.42 11.80
N ARG A 444 -24.72 12.75 11.42
CA ARG A 444 -25.92 13.36 10.79
C ARG A 444 -26.61 14.43 11.65
N ASP A 445 -26.60 14.27 12.97
CA ASP A 445 -27.41 15.09 13.91
C ASP A 445 -26.58 15.69 15.06
N GLY A 446 -25.27 15.84 14.90
CA GLY A 446 -24.39 16.34 15.98
C GLY A 446 -24.24 15.37 17.16
N SER A 447 -24.56 14.08 16.96
CA SER A 447 -24.41 13.00 17.93
C SER A 447 -22.98 12.88 18.49
N PHE A 448 -22.00 13.32 17.71
CA PHE A 448 -20.61 13.46 18.10
C PHE A 448 -20.09 14.85 17.65
N PRO A 449 -19.55 15.69 18.55
CA PRO A 449 -18.87 16.90 18.13
C PRO A 449 -17.62 16.54 17.31
N ILE A 450 -17.48 17.19 16.15
CA ILE A 450 -16.30 17.11 15.26
C ILE A 450 -15.16 17.96 15.84
#